data_AF-A0A560G414-F1
#
_entry.id   AF-A0A560G414-F1
#
_cell.length_a   1.000
_cell.length_b   1.000
_cell.length_c   1.000
_cell.angle_alpha   90.00
_cell.angle_beta   90.00
_cell.angle_gamma   90.00
#
_symmetry.space_group_name_H-M   'P 1'
#
loop_
_entity.id
_entity.type
_entity.pdbx_description
1 polymer ?
#
loop_
_entity_poly.entity_id
_entity_poly.type
_entity_poly.pdbx_seq_one_letter_code
_entity_poly.pdbx_strand_id
1 'polypeptide(L)'
;MPWAWGADHMPPDLQHHFHRPILIIIGLFLCLVLIETVLLSAPPLYLIAGLVVIVAWSGAALASTVAALRSAWRRNVPQACAMAILPLVFLASALWPKPVIFGARVLGDRLHFAIARPRYLAQIRALPQTGQPRLAIIEWGGFIAMTIGVVYDESDEIGLPRSQQSTTWNDRAAGSELSCGYAVNAAVGDHFYLVDFGC
;
A
#
# COMPACT_ATOMS: atom_id res chain seq x y z
N MET A 1 30.24 -10.61 -28.06
CA MET A 1 29.12 -11.28 -27.37
C MET A 1 29.68 -12.51 -26.67
N PRO A 2 29.72 -12.54 -25.33
CA PRO A 2 28.80 -13.43 -24.61
C PRO A 2 28.40 -12.92 -23.20
N TRP A 3 27.11 -12.77 -22.93
CA TRP A 3 26.56 -12.45 -21.60
C TRP A 3 25.36 -13.35 -21.24
N ALA A 4 25.36 -14.59 -21.72
CA ALA A 4 24.41 -15.60 -21.30
C ALA A 4 24.96 -16.36 -20.08
N TRP A 5 24.90 -15.76 -18.90
CA TRP A 5 25.00 -16.52 -17.65
C TRP A 5 23.65 -17.15 -17.37
N GLY A 6 23.45 -18.37 -17.89
CA GLY A 6 22.34 -19.23 -17.52
C GLY A 6 22.38 -19.54 -16.02
N ALA A 7 21.21 -19.56 -15.39
CA ALA A 7 21.04 -19.89 -13.97
C ALA A 7 21.45 -21.34 -13.62
N ASP A 8 21.90 -22.12 -14.60
CA ASP A 8 22.10 -23.56 -14.51
C ASP A 8 23.46 -23.98 -13.91
N HIS A 9 24.33 -23.02 -13.56
CA HIS A 9 25.67 -23.30 -13.01
C HIS A 9 25.89 -22.73 -11.60
N MET A 10 24.81 -22.46 -10.87
CA MET A 10 24.93 -22.04 -9.49
C MET A 10 25.28 -23.25 -8.60
N PRO A 11 26.33 -23.18 -7.75
CA PRO A 11 26.70 -24.26 -6.85
C PRO A 11 25.52 -24.65 -5.94
N PRO A 12 25.24 -25.95 -5.74
CA PRO A 12 24.06 -26.42 -5.00
C PRO A 12 24.02 -25.95 -3.53
N ASP A 13 25.18 -25.61 -2.96
CA ASP A 13 25.35 -25.01 -1.63
C ASP A 13 24.87 -23.54 -1.56
N LEU A 14 24.88 -22.80 -2.67
CA LEU A 14 24.45 -21.41 -2.72
C LEU A 14 22.93 -21.23 -2.91
N GLN A 15 22.27 -22.19 -3.59
CA GLN A 15 20.81 -22.19 -3.75
C GLN A 15 20.11 -22.24 -2.37
N HIS A 16 20.47 -23.19 -1.52
CA HIS A 16 19.82 -23.38 -0.21
C HIS A 16 19.90 -22.17 0.74
N HIS A 17 20.87 -21.27 0.57
CA HIS A 17 20.98 -20.06 1.38
C HIS A 17 20.15 -18.88 0.87
N PHE A 18 19.81 -18.85 -0.42
CA PHE A 18 19.05 -17.74 -1.01
C PHE A 18 17.54 -17.85 -0.77
N HIS A 19 17.01 -19.07 -0.70
CA HIS A 19 15.57 -19.30 -0.55
C HIS A 19 15.06 -19.06 0.88
N ARG A 20 15.89 -19.34 1.89
CA ARG A 20 15.54 -19.20 3.31
C ARG A 20 15.11 -17.77 3.70
N PRO A 21 15.85 -16.69 3.38
CA PRO A 21 15.42 -15.35 3.72
C PRO A 21 14.14 -14.93 2.98
N ILE A 22 13.96 -15.36 1.73
CA ILE A 22 12.75 -15.06 0.95
C ILE A 22 11.53 -15.74 1.57
N LEU A 23 11.64 -17.02 1.93
CA LEU A 23 10.56 -17.75 2.62
C LEU A 23 10.25 -17.17 4.00
N ILE A 24 11.26 -16.68 4.72
CA ILE A 24 11.06 -15.98 6.00
C ILE A 24 10.31 -14.67 5.79
N ILE A 25 10.67 -13.86 4.78
CA ILE A 25 9.99 -12.61 4.45
C ILE A 25 8.53 -12.86 4.03
N ILE A 26 8.29 -13.86 3.18
CA ILE A 26 6.94 -14.26 2.77
C ILE A 26 6.14 -14.75 3.98
N GLY A 27 6.73 -15.58 4.85
CA GLY A 27 6.08 -16.06 6.07
C GLY A 27 5.75 -14.93 7.06
N LEU A 28 6.66 -13.96 7.23
CA LEU A 28 6.43 -12.78 8.06
C LEU A 28 5.31 -11.90 7.50
N PHE A 29 5.30 -11.69 6.18
CA PHE A 29 4.25 -10.94 5.49
C PHE A 29 2.88 -11.62 5.63
N LEU A 30 2.81 -12.93 5.41
CA LEU A 30 1.58 -13.72 5.58
C LEU A 30 1.09 -13.71 7.03
N CYS A 31 2.00 -13.80 8.02
CA CYS A 31 1.65 -13.65 9.44
C CYS A 31 1.13 -12.24 9.75
N LEU A 32 1.74 -11.19 9.20
CA LEU A 32 1.29 -9.81 9.37
C LEU A 32 -0.12 -9.58 8.82
N VAL A 33 -0.41 -10.12 7.63
CA VAL A 33 -1.74 -10.07 7.01
C VAL A 33 -2.75 -10.87 7.84
N LEU A 34 -2.38 -12.06 8.33
CA LEU A 34 -3.23 -12.87 9.21
C LEU A 34 -3.53 -12.17 10.54
N ILE A 35 -2.52 -11.55 11.13
CA ILE A 35 -2.63 -10.72 12.34
C ILE A 35 -3.60 -9.57 12.05
N GLU A 36 -3.42 -8.79 10.99
CA GLU A 36 -4.33 -7.71 10.62
C GLU A 36 -5.79 -8.19 10.46
N THR A 37 -6.01 -9.34 9.81
CA THR A 37 -7.37 -9.92 9.67
C THR A 37 -7.98 -10.40 10.98
N VAL A 38 -7.19 -10.96 11.90
CA VAL A 38 -7.67 -11.41 13.22
C VAL A 38 -7.95 -10.21 14.12
N LEU A 39 -7.19 -9.13 13.96
CA LEU A 39 -7.28 -7.96 14.81
C LEU A 39 -8.45 -7.03 14.53
N LEU A 40 -9.02 -7.06 13.33
CA LEU A 40 -10.29 -6.41 12.99
C LEU A 40 -11.44 -6.70 13.98
N SER A 41 -11.30 -7.70 14.84
CA SER A 41 -12.28 -8.07 15.88
C SER A 41 -12.03 -7.55 17.32
N ALA A 42 -10.87 -6.98 17.70
CA ALA A 42 -10.62 -6.61 19.11
C ALA A 42 -9.59 -5.47 19.36
N PRO A 43 -10.00 -4.31 19.94
CA PRO A 43 -9.14 -3.14 20.16
C PRO A 43 -7.86 -3.33 21.00
N PRO A 44 -7.80 -4.14 22.08
CA PRO A 44 -6.57 -4.28 22.88
C PRO A 44 -5.51 -5.17 22.22
N LEU A 45 -5.88 -6.04 21.28
CA LEU A 45 -4.93 -6.92 20.60
C LEU A 45 -4.03 -6.16 19.60
N TYR A 46 -4.47 -5.00 19.10
CA TYR A 46 -3.70 -4.12 18.19
C TYR A 46 -2.38 -3.66 18.76
N LEU A 47 -2.38 -3.28 20.03
CA LEU A 47 -1.15 -2.83 20.68
C LEU A 47 -0.15 -3.98 20.80
N ILE A 48 -0.62 -5.19 21.11
CA ILE A 48 0.23 -6.37 21.25
C ILE A 48 0.77 -6.81 19.89
N ALA A 49 -0.09 -6.89 18.87
CA ALA A 49 0.32 -7.24 17.52
C ALA A 49 1.33 -6.23 16.95
N GLY A 50 1.02 -4.93 17.08
CA GLY A 50 1.94 -3.86 16.67
C GLY A 50 3.29 -3.98 17.38
N LEU A 51 3.29 -4.25 18.69
CA LEU A 51 4.52 -4.46 19.45
C LEU A 51 5.30 -5.68 18.96
N VAL A 52 4.63 -6.82 18.71
CA VAL A 52 5.26 -8.03 18.18
C VAL A 52 5.92 -7.75 16.82
N VAL A 53 5.21 -7.07 15.93
CA VAL A 53 5.73 -6.67 14.61
C VAL A 53 6.96 -5.78 14.77
N ILE A 54 6.91 -4.77 15.64
CA ILE A 54 8.03 -3.84 15.87
C ILE A 54 9.24 -4.59 16.43
N VAL A 55 9.05 -5.48 17.41
CA VAL A 55 10.13 -6.27 18.02
C VAL A 55 10.75 -7.21 16.97
N ALA A 56 9.93 -7.93 16.22
CA ALA A 56 10.40 -8.82 15.16
C ALA A 56 11.19 -8.05 14.09
N TRP A 57 10.68 -6.89 13.66
CA TRP A 57 11.32 -6.08 12.63
C TRP A 57 12.63 -5.46 13.11
N SER A 58 12.66 -4.97 14.35
CA SER A 58 13.88 -4.45 14.99
C SER A 58 14.95 -5.53 15.14
N GLY A 59 14.54 -6.74 15.56
CA GLY A 59 15.43 -7.90 15.66
C GLY A 59 16.02 -8.31 14.30
N ALA A 60 15.19 -8.34 13.25
CA ALA A 60 15.63 -8.63 11.89
C ALA A 60 16.61 -7.55 11.36
N ALA A 61 16.32 -6.27 11.59
CA ALA A 61 17.21 -5.17 11.22
C ALA A 61 18.58 -5.27 11.92
N LEU A 62 18.60 -5.60 13.22
CA LEU A 62 19.84 -5.81 13.97
C LEU A 62 20.64 -7.00 13.42
N ALA A 63 19.98 -8.14 13.21
CA ALA A 63 20.62 -9.33 12.65
C ALA A 63 21.21 -9.07 11.26
N SER A 64 20.46 -8.36 10.40
CA SER A 64 20.90 -7.96 9.06
C SER A 64 22.07 -6.99 9.10
N THR A 65 22.11 -6.08 10.07
CA THR A 65 23.24 -5.16 10.29
C THR A 65 24.51 -5.93 10.64
N VAL A 66 24.43 -6.87 11.59
CA VAL A 66 25.58 -7.72 11.97
C VAL A 66 26.06 -8.55 10.78
N ALA A 67 25.14 -9.09 9.98
CA ALA A 67 25.47 -9.87 8.79
C ALA A 67 26.13 -9.01 7.70
N ALA A 68 25.63 -7.79 7.47
CA ALA A 68 26.23 -6.83 6.54
C ALA A 68 27.66 -6.46 6.94
N LEU A 69 27.90 -6.17 8.22
CA LEU A 69 29.25 -5.86 8.75
C LEU A 69 30.21 -7.05 8.57
N ARG A 70 29.77 -8.27 8.89
CA ARG A 70 30.58 -9.48 8.68
C ARG A 70 30.89 -9.73 7.20
N SER A 71 29.92 -9.48 6.31
CA SER A 71 30.10 -9.64 4.87
C SER A 71 31.08 -8.58 4.30
N ALA A 72 30.98 -7.34 4.77
CA ALA A 72 31.92 -6.28 4.46
C ALA A 72 33.35 -6.60 4.93
N TRP A 73 33.50 -7.16 6.14
CA TRP A 73 34.81 -7.63 6.65
C TRP A 73 35.40 -8.77 5.82
N ARG A 74 34.55 -9.65 5.28
CA ARG A 74 34.96 -10.70 4.32
C ARG A 74 35.15 -10.17 2.89
N ARG A 75 35.09 -8.85 2.68
CA ARG A 75 35.19 -8.16 1.39
C ARG A 75 34.15 -8.61 0.34
N ASN A 76 33.01 -9.14 0.78
CA ASN A 76 31.89 -9.48 -0.11
C ASN A 76 30.91 -8.31 -0.20
N VAL A 77 31.31 -7.29 -0.96
CA VAL A 77 30.56 -6.02 -1.09
C VAL A 77 29.12 -6.22 -1.61
N PRO A 78 28.85 -7.04 -2.64
CA PRO A 78 27.48 -7.21 -3.14
C PRO A 78 26.52 -7.74 -2.06
N GLN A 79 26.98 -8.70 -1.26
CA GLN A 79 26.16 -9.27 -0.18
C GLN A 79 25.99 -8.29 0.98
N ALA A 80 27.03 -7.52 1.33
CA ALA A 80 26.93 -6.46 2.33
C ALA A 80 25.89 -5.40 1.92
N CYS A 81 25.88 -4.98 0.65
CA CYS A 81 24.90 -4.04 0.13
C CYS A 81 23.47 -4.59 0.21
N ALA A 82 23.25 -5.84 -0.20
CA ALA A 82 21.93 -6.47 -0.11
C ALA A 82 21.42 -6.56 1.34
N MET A 83 22.29 -6.93 2.28
CA MET A 83 21.94 -7.02 3.72
C MET A 83 21.76 -5.65 4.38
N ALA A 84 22.31 -4.58 3.81
CA ALA A 84 22.11 -3.23 4.32
C ALA A 84 20.72 -2.65 4.00
N ILE A 85 19.98 -3.22 3.06
CA ILE A 85 18.65 -2.71 2.67
C ILE A 85 17.69 -2.71 3.87
N LEU A 86 17.57 -3.82 4.59
CA LEU A 86 16.64 -3.94 5.71
C LEU A 86 16.87 -2.90 6.82
N PRO A 87 18.10 -2.73 7.37
CA PRO A 87 18.33 -1.72 8.40
C PRO A 87 18.19 -0.29 7.86
N LEU A 88 18.50 -0.02 6.59
CA LEU A 88 18.26 1.29 5.98
C LEU A 88 16.75 1.61 5.89
N VAL A 89 15.94 0.64 5.47
CA VAL A 89 14.47 0.79 5.42
C VAL A 89 13.90 0.96 6.83
N PHE A 90 14.38 0.19 7.81
CA PHE A 90 13.99 0.36 9.22
C PHE A 90 14.32 1.77 9.73
N LEU A 91 15.55 2.25 9.49
CA LEU A 91 15.98 3.58 9.89
C LEU A 91 15.16 4.69 9.21
N ALA A 92 14.91 4.56 7.90
CA ALA A 92 14.07 5.50 7.16
C ALA A 92 12.65 5.56 7.73
N SER A 93 12.09 4.40 8.10
CA SER A 93 10.75 4.29 8.71
C SER A 93 10.70 4.90 10.10
N ALA A 94 11.75 4.74 10.91
CA ALA A 94 11.85 5.33 12.24
C ALA A 94 12.01 6.86 12.21
N LEU A 95 12.82 7.38 11.29
CA LEU A 95 13.09 8.81 11.15
C LEU A 95 11.94 9.56 10.44
N TRP A 96 11.27 8.91 9.49
CA TRP A 96 10.25 9.51 8.63
C TRP A 96 8.98 8.64 8.59
N PRO A 97 8.31 8.41 9.73
CA PRO A 97 7.18 7.48 9.79
C PRO A 97 6.00 7.92 8.91
N LYS A 98 5.69 9.22 8.89
CA LYS A 98 4.57 9.79 8.12
C LYS A 98 4.64 9.49 6.61
N PRO A 99 5.70 9.87 5.89
CA PRO A 99 5.77 9.60 4.44
C PRO A 99 5.88 8.11 4.12
N VAL A 100 6.49 7.30 4.98
CA VAL A 100 6.54 5.84 4.78
C VAL A 100 5.16 5.22 4.91
N ILE A 101 4.42 5.55 5.96
CA ILE A 101 3.05 5.05 6.16
C ILE A 101 2.13 5.54 5.04
N PHE A 102 2.20 6.84 4.70
CA PHE A 102 1.39 7.40 3.62
C PHE A 102 1.72 6.75 2.27
N GLY A 103 3.00 6.60 1.94
CA GLY A 103 3.43 5.95 0.70
C GLY A 103 3.00 4.49 0.61
N ALA A 104 3.12 3.74 1.71
CA ALA A 104 2.66 2.36 1.80
C ALA A 104 1.15 2.25 1.61
N ARG A 105 0.37 3.14 2.25
CA ARG A 105 -1.08 3.24 2.10
C ARG A 105 -1.47 3.52 0.65
N VAL A 106 -0.96 4.60 0.04
CA VAL A 106 -1.27 4.97 -1.35
C VAL A 106 -0.89 3.84 -2.33
N LEU A 107 0.21 3.14 -2.08
CA LEU A 107 0.59 1.98 -2.90
C LEU A 107 -0.40 0.82 -2.74
N GLY A 108 -0.80 0.50 -1.51
CA GLY A 108 -1.83 -0.50 -1.22
C GLY A 108 -3.15 -0.17 -1.91
N ASP A 109 -3.59 1.08 -1.82
CA ASP A 109 -4.80 1.59 -2.46
C ASP A 109 -4.73 1.47 -3.98
N ARG A 110 -3.61 1.85 -4.60
CA ARG A 110 -3.41 1.69 -6.04
C ARG A 110 -3.43 0.23 -6.48
N LEU A 111 -2.84 -0.67 -5.70
CA LEU A 111 -2.87 -2.10 -5.99
C LEU A 111 -4.29 -2.66 -5.87
N HIS A 112 -5.02 -2.30 -4.81
CA HIS A 112 -6.41 -2.68 -4.63
C HIS A 112 -7.25 -2.21 -5.81
N PHE A 113 -7.12 -0.94 -6.21
CA PHE A 113 -7.78 -0.39 -7.38
C PHE A 113 -7.43 -1.16 -8.64
N ALA A 114 -6.14 -1.41 -8.92
CA ALA A 114 -5.71 -2.12 -10.12
C ALA A 114 -6.34 -3.52 -10.23
N ILE A 115 -6.43 -4.24 -9.11
CA ILE A 115 -7.05 -5.57 -9.03
C ILE A 115 -8.57 -5.49 -9.23
N ALA A 116 -9.23 -4.52 -8.56
CA ALA A 116 -10.69 -4.41 -8.55
C ALA A 116 -11.27 -3.58 -9.71
N ARG A 117 -10.43 -2.91 -10.51
CA ARG A 117 -10.82 -2.02 -11.62
C ARG A 117 -11.81 -2.67 -12.59
N PRO A 118 -11.67 -3.94 -13.03
CA PRO A 118 -12.66 -4.55 -13.92
C PRO A 118 -14.07 -4.60 -13.30
N ARG A 119 -14.17 -4.86 -12.00
CA ARG A 119 -15.44 -4.86 -11.26
C ARG A 119 -16.01 -3.45 -11.16
N TYR A 120 -15.19 -2.45 -10.87
CA TYR A 120 -15.64 -1.05 -10.80
C TYR A 120 -16.17 -0.59 -12.16
N LEU A 121 -15.46 -0.87 -13.25
CA LEU A 121 -15.93 -0.56 -14.60
C LEU A 121 -17.27 -1.21 -14.91
N ALA A 122 -17.50 -2.45 -14.47
CA ALA A 122 -18.80 -3.11 -14.64
C ALA A 122 -19.91 -2.40 -13.85
N GLN A 123 -19.63 -1.95 -12.63
CA GLN A 123 -20.56 -1.15 -11.82
C GLN A 123 -20.89 0.19 -12.50
N ILE A 124 -19.88 0.92 -12.99
CA ILE A 124 -20.06 2.20 -13.70
C ILE A 124 -20.88 2.04 -14.98
N ARG A 125 -20.69 0.95 -15.73
CA ARG A 125 -21.49 0.65 -16.93
C ARG A 125 -22.95 0.32 -16.62
N ALA A 126 -23.24 -0.17 -15.42
CA ALA A 126 -24.59 -0.48 -14.98
C ALA A 126 -25.36 0.76 -14.47
N LEU A 127 -24.68 1.90 -14.27
CA LEU A 127 -25.32 3.14 -13.86
C LEU A 127 -26.27 3.66 -14.97
N PRO A 128 -27.43 4.22 -14.60
CA PRO A 128 -28.38 4.76 -15.56
C PRO A 128 -27.79 5.93 -16.34
N GLN A 129 -28.05 5.97 -17.65
CA GLN A 129 -27.68 7.10 -18.51
C GLN A 129 -28.78 8.16 -18.44
N THR A 130 -28.64 9.10 -17.51
CA THR A 130 -29.61 10.17 -17.26
C THR A 130 -29.31 11.45 -18.06
N GLY A 131 -28.30 11.43 -18.94
CA GLY A 131 -27.82 12.61 -19.67
C GLY A 131 -26.94 13.54 -18.84
N GLN A 132 -26.74 13.25 -17.55
CA GLN A 132 -25.77 13.93 -16.69
C GLN A 132 -24.48 13.10 -16.55
N PRO A 133 -23.31 13.73 -16.29
CA PRO A 133 -22.08 13.02 -15.95
C PRO A 133 -22.29 12.08 -14.76
N ARG A 134 -21.82 10.84 -14.90
CA ARG A 134 -21.95 9.82 -13.85
C ARG A 134 -20.99 10.11 -12.69
N LEU A 135 -21.51 9.97 -11.48
CA LEU A 135 -20.77 10.03 -10.22
C LEU A 135 -21.04 8.74 -9.45
N ALA A 136 -19.99 8.06 -9.00
CA ALA A 136 -20.11 6.85 -8.20
C ALA A 136 -19.06 6.80 -7.10
N ILE A 137 -19.46 6.35 -5.92
CA ILE A 137 -18.60 6.26 -4.75
C ILE A 137 -18.52 4.79 -4.36
N ILE A 138 -17.29 4.29 -4.23
CA ILE A 138 -16.98 2.90 -3.92
C ILE A 138 -16.13 2.90 -2.67
N GLU A 139 -16.77 2.75 -1.53
CA GLU A 139 -16.11 2.69 -0.23
C GLU A 139 -15.42 1.34 -0.04
N TRP A 140 -14.20 1.38 0.49
CA TRP A 140 -13.44 0.19 0.88
C TRP A 140 -13.53 -0.10 2.38
N GLY A 141 -14.19 0.80 3.12
CA GLY A 141 -14.15 0.84 4.57
C GLY A 141 -12.97 1.67 5.08
N GLY A 142 -12.91 1.83 6.41
CA GLY A 142 -11.91 2.64 7.07
C GLY A 142 -12.01 2.55 8.60
N PHE A 143 -11.06 3.16 9.30
CA PHE A 143 -11.11 3.26 10.77
C PHE A 143 -12.12 4.35 11.18
N ILE A 144 -12.54 4.36 12.45
CA ILE A 144 -13.70 5.05 13.08
C ILE A 144 -13.86 6.57 12.80
N ALA A 145 -13.05 7.21 11.96
CA ALA A 145 -13.19 8.61 11.53
C ALA A 145 -12.59 8.92 10.14
N MET A 146 -12.25 7.91 9.34
CA MET A 146 -11.70 8.09 7.99
C MET A 146 -12.07 6.88 7.14
N THR A 147 -13.13 7.02 6.36
CA THR A 147 -13.46 6.06 5.30
C THR A 147 -12.56 6.30 4.08
N ILE A 148 -12.08 5.24 3.44
CA ILE A 148 -11.26 5.33 2.23
C ILE A 148 -12.05 4.71 1.08
N GLY A 149 -11.89 5.23 -0.12
CA GLY A 149 -12.46 4.58 -1.28
C GLY A 149 -12.00 5.16 -2.60
N VAL A 150 -12.74 4.75 -3.62
CA VAL A 150 -12.59 5.22 -4.99
C VAL A 150 -13.83 5.99 -5.38
N VAL A 151 -13.63 7.12 -6.03
CA VAL A 151 -14.70 7.87 -6.66
C VAL A 151 -14.49 7.85 -8.17
N TYR A 152 -15.55 7.53 -8.89
CA TYR A 152 -15.64 7.75 -10.33
C TYR A 152 -16.43 9.04 -10.57
N ASP A 153 -15.81 10.02 -11.22
CA ASP A 153 -16.44 11.30 -11.57
C ASP A 153 -16.20 11.62 -13.04
N GLU A 154 -17.18 11.31 -13.89
CA GLU A 154 -17.10 11.53 -15.34
C GLU A 154 -16.90 13.00 -15.75
N SER A 155 -17.15 13.95 -14.83
CA SER A 155 -16.90 15.38 -15.06
C SER A 155 -15.52 15.86 -14.59
N ASP A 156 -14.74 15.03 -13.90
CA ASP A 156 -13.44 15.34 -13.29
C ASP A 156 -13.44 16.53 -12.30
N GLU A 157 -14.62 17.01 -11.89
CA GLU A 157 -14.76 18.17 -11.01
C GLU A 157 -14.31 17.88 -9.57
N ILE A 158 -14.29 16.62 -9.15
CA ILE A 158 -13.74 16.20 -7.86
C ILE A 158 -12.25 16.55 -7.72
N GLY A 159 -11.51 16.61 -8.84
CA GLY A 159 -10.11 17.03 -8.86
C GLY A 159 -9.90 18.54 -8.76
N LEU A 160 -10.96 19.33 -8.89
CA LEU A 160 -10.90 20.78 -8.81
C LEU A 160 -10.94 21.27 -7.35
N PRO A 161 -10.39 22.46 -7.07
CA PRO A 161 -10.65 23.13 -5.79
C PRO A 161 -12.16 23.29 -5.56
N ARG A 162 -12.62 23.14 -4.30
CA ARG A 162 -14.06 23.23 -3.97
C ARG A 162 -14.75 24.50 -4.47
N SER A 163 -14.03 25.63 -4.57
CA SER A 163 -14.56 26.89 -5.10
C SER A 163 -14.81 26.89 -6.61
N GLN A 164 -14.29 25.91 -7.34
CA GLN A 164 -14.41 25.77 -8.80
C GLN A 164 -15.36 24.64 -9.21
N GLN A 165 -15.91 23.91 -8.23
CA GLN A 165 -16.92 22.86 -8.47
C GLN A 165 -18.27 23.49 -8.79
N SER A 166 -18.90 23.03 -9.86
CA SER A 166 -20.19 23.50 -10.30
C SER A 166 -21.28 23.18 -9.27
N THR A 167 -22.34 23.97 -9.27
CA THR A 167 -23.53 23.68 -8.44
C THR A 167 -24.12 22.33 -8.80
N THR A 168 -24.16 21.99 -10.09
CA THR A 168 -24.66 20.71 -10.58
C THR A 168 -23.85 19.52 -10.08
N TRP A 169 -22.53 19.66 -9.94
CA TRP A 169 -21.70 18.61 -9.37
C TRP A 169 -21.95 18.48 -7.86
N ASN A 170 -22.00 19.60 -7.15
CA ASN A 170 -22.30 19.63 -5.72
C ASN A 170 -23.66 19.00 -5.40
N ASP A 171 -24.68 19.23 -6.23
CA ASP A 171 -26.00 18.63 -6.10
C ASP A 171 -25.96 17.10 -6.28
N ARG A 172 -25.15 16.59 -7.22
CA ARG A 172 -24.94 15.14 -7.39
C ARG A 172 -24.16 14.52 -6.23
N ALA A 173 -23.20 15.25 -5.67
CA ALA A 173 -22.40 14.80 -4.53
C ALA A 173 -23.14 14.95 -3.19
N ALA A 174 -24.22 15.73 -3.14
CA ALA A 174 -25.02 15.95 -1.95
C ALA A 174 -25.63 14.63 -1.43
N GLY A 175 -25.66 14.48 -0.10
CA GLY A 175 -26.18 13.27 0.54
C GLY A 175 -25.27 12.04 0.45
N SER A 176 -24.01 12.23 0.02
CA SER A 176 -22.97 11.19 0.05
C SER A 176 -21.80 11.58 0.96
N GLU A 177 -20.85 10.66 1.17
CA GLU A 177 -19.61 10.89 1.92
C GLU A 177 -18.81 12.11 1.42
N LEU A 178 -18.96 12.50 0.14
CA LEU A 178 -18.31 13.69 -0.43
C LEU A 178 -18.81 15.01 0.19
N SER A 179 -19.99 15.01 0.79
CA SER A 179 -20.59 16.20 1.40
C SER A 179 -19.94 16.57 2.74
N CYS A 180 -19.46 15.61 3.54
CA CYS A 180 -18.82 15.87 4.84
C CYS A 180 -17.46 16.56 4.73
N GLY A 181 -16.76 16.36 3.61
CA GLY A 181 -15.34 16.66 3.52
C GLY A 181 -14.63 15.48 2.89
N TYR A 182 -13.71 15.76 1.96
CA TYR A 182 -12.88 14.72 1.37
C TYR A 182 -11.53 15.29 0.93
N ALA A 183 -10.55 14.40 0.79
CA ALA A 183 -9.25 14.70 0.22
C ALA A 183 -8.96 13.72 -0.92
N VAL A 184 -8.62 14.27 -2.10
CA VAL A 184 -8.17 13.48 -3.23
C VAL A 184 -6.69 13.15 -3.05
N ASN A 185 -6.39 11.86 -2.88
CA ASN A 185 -5.02 11.37 -2.70
C ASN A 185 -4.29 11.20 -4.02
N ALA A 186 -4.97 10.67 -5.04
CA ALA A 186 -4.40 10.49 -6.37
C ALA A 186 -5.50 10.29 -7.43
N ALA A 187 -5.28 10.85 -8.62
CA ALA A 187 -5.97 10.40 -9.82
C ALA A 187 -5.34 9.08 -10.29
N VAL A 188 -6.17 8.09 -10.60
CA VAL A 188 -5.73 6.75 -11.04
C VAL A 188 -6.15 6.43 -12.49
N GLY A 189 -6.66 7.44 -13.21
CA GLY A 189 -7.01 7.37 -14.63
C GLY A 189 -8.49 7.06 -14.87
N ASP A 190 -8.95 7.33 -16.09
CA ASP A 190 -10.33 7.08 -16.54
C ASP A 190 -11.40 7.61 -15.57
N HIS A 191 -11.24 8.86 -15.11
CA HIS A 191 -12.16 9.52 -14.17
C HIS A 191 -12.21 8.91 -12.76
N PHE A 192 -11.28 8.02 -12.42
CA PHE A 192 -11.18 7.45 -11.08
C PHE A 192 -10.18 8.20 -10.19
N TYR A 193 -10.58 8.40 -8.94
CA TYR A 193 -9.84 9.10 -7.91
C TYR A 193 -9.81 8.28 -6.62
N LEU A 194 -8.62 8.17 -6.00
CA LEU A 194 -8.48 7.67 -4.63
C LEU A 194 -8.80 8.79 -3.67
N VAL A 195 -9.73 8.55 -2.75
CA VAL A 195 -10.31 9.58 -1.90
C VAL A 195 -10.35 9.12 -0.45
N ASP A 196 -9.95 10.00 0.46
CA ASP A 196 -10.23 9.90 1.88
C ASP A 196 -11.47 10.73 2.21
N PHE A 197 -12.45 10.11 2.84
CA PHE A 197 -13.66 10.75 3.33
C PHE A 197 -13.46 11.20 4.79
N GLY A 198 -14.04 12.35 5.11
CA GLY A 198 -13.92 12.99 6.43
C GLY A 198 -15.16 12.83 7.32
N CYS A 199 -16.05 11.89 6.99
CA CYS A 199 -17.02 11.33 7.92
C CYS A 199 -16.32 10.15 8.68
#